data_AF-A0A099EV98-F1
#
_entry.id   AF-A0A099EV98-F1
#
_cell.length_a   1.000
_cell.length_b   1.000
_cell.length_c   1.000
_cell.angle_alpha   90.00
_cell.angle_beta   90.00
_cell.angle_gamma   90.00
#
_symmetry.space_group_name_H-M   'P 1'
#
loop_
_entity.id
_entity.type
_entity.pdbx_description
1 polymer ?
#
loop_
_entity_poly.entity_id
_entity_poly.type
_entity_poly.pdbx_seq_one_letter_code
_entity_poly.pdbx_strand_id
1 'polypeptide(L)'
;MIKIFAFFGGVPILVTIDNFKAAVAVPRRGSEDATIPAEFTAFADHYGFSFVAARVRKPRDKGIVENAVGIVQDDVLPPQAL
;
A
#
# COMPACT_ATOMS: atom_id res chain seq x y z
N MET A 1 5.22 -2.31 -7.76
CA MET A 1 5.07 -3.60 -7.05
C MET A 1 6.03 -4.67 -7.57
N ILE A 2 6.20 -4.88 -8.88
CA ILE A 2 7.08 -5.95 -9.40
C ILE A 2 8.55 -5.86 -8.95
N LYS A 3 9.13 -4.66 -8.92
CA LYS A 3 10.51 -4.47 -8.44
C LYS A 3 10.71 -4.92 -6.99
N ILE A 4 9.72 -4.69 -6.13
CA ILE A 4 9.82 -5.07 -4.71
C ILE A 4 9.61 -6.58 -4.52
N PHE A 5 8.76 -7.20 -5.34
CA PHE A 5 8.61 -8.66 -5.36
C PHE A 5 9.91 -9.35 -5.78
N ALA A 6 10.56 -8.85 -6.84
CA ALA A 6 11.86 -9.34 -7.27
C ALA A 6 12.94 -9.18 -6.19
N PHE A 7 12.95 -8.04 -5.49
CA PHE A 7 13.89 -7.80 -4.38
C PHE A 7 13.73 -8.82 -3.25
N PHE A 8 12.50 -9.19 -2.89
CA PHE A 8 12.22 -10.22 -1.88
C PHE A 8 12.28 -11.65 -2.42
N GLY A 9 12.59 -11.83 -3.71
CA GLY A 9 12.70 -13.16 -4.35
C GLY A 9 11.35 -13.87 -4.54
N GLY A 10 10.23 -13.16 -4.47
CA GLY A 10 8.90 -13.77 -4.59
C GLY A 10 7.75 -12.78 -4.41
N VAL A 11 6.52 -13.30 -4.57
CA VAL A 11 5.29 -12.52 -4.39
C VAL A 11 4.68 -12.84 -3.02
N PRO A 12 4.39 -11.83 -2.18
CA PRO A 12 3.68 -12.04 -0.92
C PRO A 12 2.27 -12.57 -1.14
N ILE A 13 1.76 -13.42 -0.25
CA ILE A 13 0.38 -13.92 -0.31
C ILE A 13 -0.64 -12.79 -0.08
N LEU A 14 -0.30 -11.81 0.76
CA LEU A 14 -1.16 -10.70 1.13
C LEU A 14 -0.41 -9.36 1.07
N VAL A 15 -1.02 -8.36 0.45
CA VAL A 15 -0.48 -7.00 0.36
C VAL A 15 -1.47 -5.96 0.90
N THR A 16 -1.05 -5.19 1.90
CA THR A 16 -1.81 -4.01 2.33
C THR A 16 -1.53 -2.83 1.40
N ILE A 17 -2.46 -2.54 0.50
CA ILE A 17 -2.31 -1.45 -0.48
C ILE A 17 -2.68 -0.12 0.16
N ASP A 18 -1.98 0.93 -0.26
CA ASP A 18 -2.39 2.29 0.09
C ASP A 18 -3.52 2.75 -0.83
N ASN A 19 -4.22 3.83 -0.49
CA ASN A 19 -5.33 4.38 -1.26
C ASN A 19 -4.87 5.15 -2.53
N PHE A 20 -3.84 4.65 -3.23
CA PHE A 20 -3.39 5.25 -4.48
C PHE A 20 -4.36 4.90 -5.62
N LYS A 21 -4.61 5.85 -6.52
CA LYS A 21 -5.68 5.78 -7.53
C LYS A 21 -5.63 4.55 -8.44
N ALA A 22 -4.44 4.02 -8.73
CA ALA A 22 -4.29 2.86 -9.59
C ALA A 22 -4.71 1.53 -8.92
N ALA A 23 -4.82 1.49 -7.58
CA ALA A 23 -5.31 0.32 -6.85
C ALA A 23 -6.64 0.55 -6.13
N VAL A 24 -6.97 1.81 -5.85
CA VAL A 24 -8.19 2.19 -5.14
C VAL A 24 -8.84 3.35 -5.89
N ALA A 25 -9.94 3.07 -6.59
CA ALA A 25 -10.72 4.07 -7.30
C ALA A 25 -11.51 4.95 -6.33
N VAL A 26 -12.12 4.32 -5.32
CA VAL A 26 -12.84 4.98 -4.23
C VAL A 26 -12.35 4.38 -2.91
N PRO A 27 -11.79 5.19 -2.00
CA PRO A 27 -11.26 4.67 -0.74
C PRO A 27 -12.38 4.40 0.27
N ARG A 28 -12.13 3.51 1.25
CA ARG A 28 -13.12 3.15 2.28
C ARG A 28 -13.63 4.38 3.02
N ARG A 29 -14.94 4.48 3.24
CA ARG A 29 -15.57 5.57 4.01
C ARG A 29 -16.59 5.03 4.98
N GLY A 30 -16.35 5.19 6.29
CA GLY A 30 -17.25 4.63 7.31
C GLY A 30 -17.32 3.10 7.24
N SER A 31 -18.51 2.57 6.98
CA SER A 31 -18.77 1.13 6.78
C SER A 31 -18.69 0.69 5.31
N GLU A 32 -18.47 1.62 4.37
CA GLU A 32 -18.37 1.31 2.94
C GLU A 32 -16.98 0.78 2.60
N ASP A 33 -16.94 -0.29 1.83
CA ASP A 33 -15.72 -0.87 1.32
C ASP A 33 -15.13 -0.05 0.17
N ALA A 34 -13.85 -0.28 -0.12
CA ALA A 34 -13.15 0.42 -1.18
C ALA A 34 -13.58 -0.14 -2.54
N THR A 35 -13.73 0.73 -3.51
CA THR A 35 -13.91 0.34 -4.91
C THR A 35 -12.54 0.12 -5.54
N ILE A 36 -12.32 -1.08 -6.05
CA ILE A 36 -11.07 -1.51 -6.66
C ILE A 36 -11.24 -1.56 -8.19
N PRO A 37 -10.34 -0.93 -8.98
CA PRO A 37 -10.36 -1.06 -10.44
C PRO A 37 -10.19 -2.53 -10.87
N ALA A 38 -10.88 -2.93 -11.94
CA ALA A 38 -10.79 -4.30 -12.46
C ALA A 38 -9.35 -4.65 -12.90
N GLU A 39 -8.61 -3.67 -13.39
CA GLU A 39 -7.20 -3.80 -13.79
C GLU A 39 -6.31 -4.14 -12.59
N PHE A 40 -6.62 -3.62 -11.40
CA PHE A 40 -5.84 -3.92 -10.21
C PHE A 40 -6.14 -5.34 -9.68
N THR A 41 -7.40 -5.77 -9.75
CA THR A 41 -7.77 -7.16 -9.45
C THR A 41 -7.09 -8.13 -10.43
N ALA A 42 -7.14 -7.85 -11.74
CA ALA A 42 -6.47 -8.68 -12.75
C ALA A 42 -4.94 -8.73 -12.54
N PHE A 43 -4.33 -7.61 -12.12
CA PHE A 43 -2.93 -7.58 -11.72
C PHE A 43 -2.66 -8.48 -10.52
N ALA A 44 -3.52 -8.45 -9.50
CA ALA A 44 -3.40 -9.29 -8.32
C ALA A 44 -3.51 -10.79 -8.65
N ASP A 45 -4.50 -11.15 -9.48
CA ASP A 45 -4.71 -12.51 -9.95
C ASP A 45 -3.54 -13.03 -10.79
N HIS A 46 -3.02 -12.20 -11.71
CA HIS A 46 -1.91 -12.59 -12.58
C HIS A 46 -0.64 -12.92 -11.80
N TYR A 47 -0.34 -12.17 -10.73
CA TYR A 47 0.82 -12.39 -9.88
C TYR A 47 0.54 -13.29 -8.66
N GLY A 48 -0.72 -13.68 -8.44
CA GLY A 48 -1.12 -14.63 -7.40
C GLY A 48 -1.08 -14.08 -5.97
N PHE A 49 -1.46 -12.82 -5.76
CA PHE A 49 -1.54 -12.24 -4.41
C PHE A 49 -2.93 -11.70 -4.07
N SER A 50 -3.29 -11.73 -2.80
CA SER A 50 -4.47 -11.05 -2.25
C SER A 50 -4.10 -9.68 -1.70
N PHE A 51 -5.08 -8.78 -1.58
CA PHE A 51 -4.81 -7.43 -1.06
C PHE A 51 -5.92 -6.91 -0.15
N VAL A 52 -5.55 -5.93 0.69
CA VAL A 52 -6.48 -5.18 1.54
C VAL A 52 -6.17 -3.70 1.45
N ALA A 53 -7.18 -2.89 1.15
CA ALA A 53 -7.05 -1.44 1.15
C ALA A 53 -6.97 -0.88 2.58
N ALA A 54 -5.99 -0.01 2.83
CA ALA A 54 -5.83 0.67 4.12
C ALA A 54 -7.05 1.54 4.45
N ARG A 55 -7.46 1.56 5.73
CA ARG A 55 -8.58 2.37 6.19
C ARG A 55 -8.24 3.86 6.13
N VAL A 56 -9.13 4.65 5.54
CA VAL A 56 -9.00 6.11 5.51
C VAL A 56 -9.05 6.68 6.92
N ARG A 57 -8.08 7.55 7.27
CA ARG A 57 -8.02 8.29 8.54
C ARG A 57 -8.01 7.41 9.80
N LYS A 58 -7.60 6.14 9.68
CA LYS A 58 -7.31 5.27 10.81
C LYS A 58 -5.87 4.74 10.65
N PRO A 59 -4.87 5.37 11.28
CA PRO A 59 -3.44 5.05 11.11
C PRO A 59 -3.03 3.74 11.82
N ARG A 60 -3.89 2.71 11.74
CA ARG A 60 -3.69 1.42 12.40
C ARG A 60 -3.20 0.33 11.45
N ASP A 61 -3.39 0.52 10.14
CA ASP A 61 -3.05 -0.50 9.14
C ASP A 61 -1.60 -0.39 8.64
N LYS A 62 -0.99 0.79 8.77
CA LYS A 62 0.36 1.09 8.27
C LYS A 62 1.25 1.87 9.25
N GLY A 63 0.84 2.01 10.52
CA GLY A 63 1.57 2.84 11.49
C GLY A 63 3.04 2.44 11.69
N ILE A 64 3.36 1.14 11.65
CA ILE A 64 4.76 0.66 11.73
C ILE A 64 5.57 1.16 10.52
N VAL A 65 4.98 1.10 9.34
CA VAL A 65 5.63 1.55 8.09
C VAL A 65 5.80 3.06 8.10
N GLU A 66 4.77 3.81 8.48
CA GLU A 66 4.82 5.28 8.57
C GLU A 66 5.90 5.74 9.57
N ASN A 67 5.98 5.08 10.73
CA ASN A 67 7.02 5.38 11.71
C ASN A 67 8.43 5.07 11.18
N ALA A 68 8.61 3.94 10.51
CA ALA A 68 9.89 3.59 9.90
C ALA A 68 10.29 4.58 8.79
N VAL A 69 9.32 5.05 7.99
CA VAL A 69 9.55 6.09 6.98
C VAL A 69 9.97 7.41 7.63
N GLY A 70 9.30 7.82 8.71
CA GLY A 70 9.66 9.02 9.47
C GLY A 70 11.10 8.97 9.98
N ILE A 71 11.51 7.85 10.62
CA ILE A 71 12.90 7.66 11.08
C ILE A 71 13.89 7.81 9.91
N VAL A 72 13.61 7.20 8.76
CA VAL A 72 14.51 7.32 7.59
C VAL A 72 14.56 8.76 7.07
N GLN A 73 13.44 9.47 7.05
CA GLN A 73 13.37 10.86 6.57
C GLN A 73 14.07 11.83 7.51
N ASP A 74 13.92 11.66 8.82
CA ASP A 74 14.40 12.60 9.83
C ASP A 74 15.86 12.33 10.23
N ASP A 75 16.28 11.06 10.31
CA ASP A 75 17.58 10.67 10.88
C ASP A 75 18.60 10.17 9.83
N VAL A 76 18.16 9.73 8.65
CA VAL A 76 19.04 9.11 7.63
C VAL A 76 19.23 10.00 6.41
N LEU A 77 18.14 10.60 5.92
CA LEU A 77 18.18 11.47 4.74
C LEU A 77 18.56 12.91 5.12
N PRO A 78 19.23 13.66 4.23
CA PRO A 78 19.45 15.09 4.45
C PRO A 78 18.10 15.83 4.55
N PRO A 79 18.05 16.97 5.26
CA PRO A 79 16.82 17.74 5.44
C PRO A 79 16.13 17.99 4.10
N GLN A 80 14.89 17.53 3.97
CA GLN A 80 14.12 17.75 2.75
C GLN A 80 13.64 19.21 2.77
N ALA A 81 14.04 19.99 1.77
CA ALA A 81 13.54 21.36 1.61
C ALA A 81 12.02 21.30 1.40
N LEU A 82 11.27 21.96 2.30
CA LEU A 82 9.83 22.17 2.22
C LEU A 82 9.43 23.01 1.00
#